data_AF-A0A497N7U7-F1
#
_entry.id   AF-A0A497N7U7-F1
#
_cell.length_a   1.000
_cell.length_b   1.000
_cell.length_c   1.000
_cell.angle_alpha   90.00
_cell.angle_beta   90.00
_cell.angle_gamma   90.00
#
_symmetry.space_group_name_H-M   'P 1'
#
loop_
_entity.id
_entity.type
_entity.pdbx_description
1 polymer ?
#
loop_
_entity_poly.entity_id
_entity_poly.type
_entity_poly.pdbx_seq_one_letter_code
_entity_poly.pdbx_strand_id
1 'polypeptide(L)'
;MEGLRIISADSGGALLNERFEPECVLCTVAVLVEEPYRAPSAFVAEPVFWPMKDSYSVLAKELELAKKLLLEHGADVIHLDLTLRGIRLDELSAVELSRYASRVPEEQRSHFSRVLHKLRFMASEIWAREGVPVICIGKESVPVRIAELCCAAHSLLFSAKRAV
;
A
#
# COMPACT_ATOMS: atom_id res chain seq x y z
N MET A 1 -16.83 -14.09 -19.28
CA MET A 1 -16.41 -12.74 -18.87
C MET A 1 -15.16 -12.95 -18.05
N GLU A 2 -14.03 -12.38 -18.43
CA GLU A 2 -12.86 -12.38 -17.54
C GLU A 2 -13.21 -11.51 -16.32
N GLY A 3 -12.92 -12.04 -15.13
CA GLY A 3 -13.09 -11.31 -13.87
C GLY A 3 -12.11 -10.14 -13.78
N LEU A 4 -12.44 -9.15 -12.95
CA LEU A 4 -11.60 -7.98 -12.72
C LEU A 4 -10.24 -8.39 -12.15
N ARG A 5 -9.16 -7.86 -12.70
CA ARG A 5 -7.78 -8.09 -12.24
C ARG A 5 -7.37 -6.92 -11.36
N ILE A 6 -7.12 -7.18 -10.08
CA ILE A 6 -6.92 -6.13 -9.08
C ILE A 6 -5.53 -6.25 -8.49
N ILE A 7 -4.75 -5.17 -8.57
CA ILE A 7 -3.51 -5.05 -7.80
C ILE A 7 -3.80 -4.34 -6.49
N SER A 8 -3.17 -4.79 -5.41
CA SER A 8 -3.16 -4.08 -4.14
C SER A 8 -1.81 -4.26 -3.46
N ALA A 9 -1.51 -3.42 -2.48
CA ALA A 9 -0.31 -3.53 -1.69
C ALA A 9 -0.61 -3.14 -0.24
N ASP A 10 0.17 -3.71 0.67
CA ASP A 10 0.16 -3.39 2.09
C ASP A 10 1.60 -3.41 2.63
N SER A 11 1.82 -2.73 3.76
CA SER A 11 3.06 -2.80 4.52
C SER A 11 2.78 -3.31 5.92
N GLY A 12 3.47 -4.38 6.31
CA GLY A 12 3.14 -5.08 7.53
C GLY A 12 4.30 -5.81 8.18
N GLY A 13 3.97 -6.41 9.32
CA GLY A 13 4.91 -6.94 10.29
C GLY A 13 5.64 -5.84 11.05
N ALA A 14 5.96 -6.10 12.31
CA ALA A 14 6.69 -5.16 13.14
C ALA A 14 7.83 -5.87 13.88
N LEU A 15 9.02 -5.26 13.86
CA LEU A 15 10.04 -5.57 14.86
C LEU A 15 9.62 -4.92 16.17
N LEU A 16 9.61 -5.69 17.25
CA LEU A 16 9.22 -5.21 18.57
C LEU A 16 10.43 -5.14 19.49
N ASN A 17 10.47 -4.13 20.36
CA ASN A 17 11.46 -4.06 21.43
C ASN A 17 11.06 -4.96 22.62
N GLU A 18 11.89 -4.98 23.67
CA GLU A 18 11.67 -5.79 24.89
C GLU A 18 10.35 -5.48 25.63
N ARG A 19 9.72 -4.34 25.33
CA ARG A 19 8.43 -3.91 25.89
C ARG A 19 7.25 -4.18 24.94
N PHE A 20 7.49 -4.93 23.86
CA PHE A 20 6.51 -5.19 22.80
C PHE A 20 6.06 -3.93 22.04
N GLU A 21 6.84 -2.85 22.06
CA GLU A 21 6.56 -1.63 21.29
C GLU A 21 7.16 -1.77 19.88
N PRO A 22 6.44 -1.35 18.83
CA PRO A 22 6.93 -1.45 17.46
C PRO A 22 8.08 -0.45 17.20
N GLU A 23 9.17 -0.93 16.61
CA GLU A 23 10.33 -0.12 16.23
C GLU A 23 10.39 0.14 14.73
N CYS A 24 10.05 -0.86 13.91
CA CYS A 24 9.98 -0.72 12.46
C CYS A 24 8.96 -1.65 11.80
N VAL A 25 8.44 -1.22 10.65
CA VAL A 25 7.65 -2.03 9.72
C VAL A 25 8.58 -2.92 8.91
N LEU A 26 8.30 -4.22 8.83
CA LEU A 26 9.26 -5.19 8.31
C LEU A 26 9.30 -5.27 6.79
N CYS A 27 8.13 -5.30 6.13
CA CYS A 27 8.05 -5.52 4.69
C CYS A 27 6.88 -4.77 4.04
N THR A 28 6.95 -4.69 2.72
CA THR A 28 5.83 -4.29 1.86
C THR A 28 5.61 -5.40 0.84
N VAL A 29 4.35 -5.73 0.60
CA VAL A 29 3.95 -6.74 -0.38
C VAL A 29 2.89 -6.15 -1.30
N ALA A 30 3.10 -6.28 -2.61
CA ALA A 30 2.07 -6.08 -3.62
C ALA A 30 1.58 -7.42 -4.15
N VAL A 31 0.29 -7.53 -4.40
CA VAL A 31 -0.39 -8.72 -4.90
C VAL A 31 -1.25 -8.37 -6.10
N LEU A 32 -1.30 -9.27 -7.07
CA LEU A 32 -2.31 -9.32 -8.12
C LEU A 32 -3.32 -10.37 -7.70
N VAL A 33 -4.59 -10.00 -7.70
CA VAL A 33 -5.71 -10.86 -7.30
C VAL A 33 -6.72 -10.88 -8.43
N GLU A 34 -7.10 -12.09 -8.82
CA GLU A 34 -8.05 -12.39 -9.88
C GLU A 34 -9.15 -13.28 -9.33
N GLU A 35 -10.24 -13.50 -10.09
CA GLU A 35 -11.31 -14.42 -9.70
C GLU A 35 -10.74 -15.80 -9.31
N PRO A 36 -11.13 -16.40 -8.16
CA PRO A 36 -12.27 -16.09 -7.28
C PRO A 36 -11.96 -15.14 -6.11
N TYR A 37 -10.91 -14.32 -6.21
CA TYR A 37 -10.49 -13.30 -5.23
C TYR A 37 -10.14 -13.86 -3.85
N ARG A 38 -9.46 -15.01 -3.80
CA ARG A 38 -9.12 -15.71 -2.55
C ARG A 38 -7.62 -15.77 -2.24
N ALA A 39 -6.78 -15.58 -3.25
CA ALA A 39 -5.33 -15.71 -3.16
C ALA A 39 -4.66 -14.85 -4.24
N PRO A 40 -3.39 -14.45 -4.06
CA PRO A 40 -2.64 -13.78 -5.11
C PRO A 40 -2.34 -14.74 -6.26
N SER A 41 -2.52 -14.29 -7.50
CA SER A 41 -2.03 -14.99 -8.70
C SER A 41 -0.58 -14.61 -9.03
N ALA A 42 -0.16 -13.40 -8.64
CA ALA A 42 1.22 -12.95 -8.63
C ALA A 42 1.45 -12.03 -7.43
N PHE A 43 2.71 -11.89 -6.98
CA PHE A 43 3.07 -10.98 -5.91
C PHE A 43 4.53 -10.54 -6.00
N VAL A 44 4.83 -9.38 -5.42
CA VAL A 44 6.19 -8.89 -5.16
C VAL A 44 6.27 -8.53 -3.69
N ALA A 45 7.26 -9.10 -2.99
CA ALA A 45 7.51 -8.84 -1.57
C ALA A 45 8.92 -8.32 -1.37
N GLU A 46 9.08 -7.18 -0.70
CA GLU A 46 10.37 -6.57 -0.40
C GLU A 46 10.51 -6.30 1.11
N PRO A 47 11.64 -6.68 1.75
CA PRO A 47 11.93 -6.25 3.11
C PRO A 47 12.25 -4.75 3.12
N VAL A 48 11.68 -4.00 4.07
CA VAL A 48 11.84 -2.55 4.15
C VAL A 48 12.46 -2.07 5.46
N PHE A 49 12.17 -2.74 6.60
CA PHE A 49 12.63 -2.35 7.94
C PHE A 49 12.49 -0.83 8.21
N TRP A 50 11.29 -0.31 7.95
CA TRP A 50 11.00 1.12 7.96
C TRP A 50 10.75 1.63 9.38
N PRO A 51 11.50 2.62 9.89
CA PRO A 51 11.32 3.11 11.27
C PRO A 51 9.91 3.66 11.52
N MET A 52 9.34 3.39 12.70
CA MET A 52 7.98 3.86 13.05
C MET A 52 7.80 5.38 12.99
N LYS A 53 8.88 6.14 13.22
CA LYS A 53 8.88 7.62 13.13
C LYS A 53 8.53 8.18 11.74
N ASP A 54 8.66 7.36 10.69
CA ASP A 54 8.43 7.72 9.30
C ASP A 54 7.45 6.73 8.63
N SER A 55 6.58 6.12 9.42
CA SER A 55 5.72 5.02 8.98
C SER A 55 4.80 5.40 7.82
N TYR A 56 4.35 6.65 7.70
CA TYR A 56 3.49 7.05 6.57
C TYR A 56 4.20 6.94 5.22
N SER A 57 5.53 7.06 5.17
CA SER A 57 6.28 6.94 3.93
C SER A 57 6.16 5.55 3.29
N VAL A 58 5.75 4.51 4.06
CA VAL A 58 5.52 3.16 3.54
C VAL A 58 4.38 3.12 2.52
N LEU A 59 3.38 4.02 2.61
CA LEU A 59 2.30 4.10 1.62
C LEU A 59 2.85 4.40 0.21
N ALA A 60 3.90 5.22 0.12
CA ALA A 60 4.54 5.49 -1.17
C ALA A 60 5.27 4.25 -1.71
N LYS A 61 5.81 3.40 -0.81
CA LYS A 61 6.45 2.14 -1.17
C LYS A 61 5.43 1.10 -1.63
N GLU A 62 4.25 1.06 -1.01
CA GLU A 62 3.12 0.24 -1.46
C GLU A 62 2.74 0.55 -2.90
N LEU A 63 2.53 1.84 -3.22
CA LEU A 63 2.16 2.24 -4.58
C LEU A 63 3.31 2.02 -5.58
N GLU A 64 4.57 2.12 -5.14
CA GLU A 64 5.74 1.77 -5.94
C GLU A 64 5.75 0.28 -6.30
N LEU A 65 5.52 -0.62 -5.32
CA LEU A 65 5.46 -2.07 -5.57
C LEU A 65 4.23 -2.46 -6.40
N ALA A 66 3.08 -1.81 -6.15
CA ALA A 66 1.89 -2.00 -6.97
C ALA A 66 2.15 -1.62 -8.43
N LYS A 67 2.84 -0.49 -8.68
CA LYS A 67 3.25 -0.08 -10.02
C LYS A 67 4.23 -1.08 -10.65
N LYS A 68 5.19 -1.59 -9.90
CA LYS A 68 6.14 -2.61 -10.39
C LYS A 68 5.40 -3.87 -10.86
N LEU A 69 4.46 -4.36 -10.06
CA LEU A 69 3.64 -5.52 -10.40
C LEU A 69 2.70 -5.23 -11.58
N LEU A 70 2.17 -4.01 -11.68
CA LEU A 70 1.35 -3.57 -12.81
C LEU A 70 2.13 -3.64 -14.13
N LEU A 71 3.38 -3.16 -14.15
CA LEU A 71 4.21 -3.17 -15.36
C LEU A 71 4.56 -4.59 -15.82
N GLU A 72 4.58 -5.56 -14.90
CA GLU A 72 4.92 -6.96 -15.19
C GLU A 72 3.71 -7.78 -15.66
N HIS A 73 2.54 -7.58 -15.04
CA HIS A 73 1.39 -8.45 -15.25
C HIS A 73 0.14 -7.76 -15.81
N GLY A 74 0.09 -6.43 -15.81
CA GLY A 74 -1.13 -5.66 -16.07
C GLY A 74 -2.19 -5.84 -14.98
N ALA A 75 -3.15 -4.93 -14.93
CA ALA A 75 -4.34 -5.00 -14.07
C ALA A 75 -5.39 -3.99 -14.53
N ASP A 76 -6.64 -4.15 -14.08
CA ASP A 76 -7.72 -3.22 -14.39
C ASP A 76 -7.80 -2.07 -13.39
N VAL A 77 -7.33 -2.29 -12.15
CA VAL A 77 -7.41 -1.31 -11.07
C VAL A 77 -6.34 -1.59 -10.00
N ILE A 78 -5.86 -0.54 -9.36
CA ILE A 78 -5.08 -0.63 -8.13
C ILE A 78 -5.96 -0.22 -6.94
N HIS A 79 -6.09 -1.09 -5.94
CA HIS A 79 -6.69 -0.79 -4.66
C HIS A 79 -5.62 -0.36 -3.66
N LEU A 80 -5.69 0.89 -3.20
CA LEU A 80 -4.80 1.44 -2.20
C LEU A 80 -5.41 1.31 -0.80
N ASP A 81 -4.58 1.01 0.22
CA ASP A 81 -5.02 0.94 1.62
C ASP A 81 -5.22 2.33 2.25
N LEU A 82 -6.06 3.15 1.62
CA LEU A 82 -6.53 4.42 2.14
C LEU A 82 -8.04 4.46 2.02
N THR A 83 -8.75 4.68 3.13
CA THR A 83 -10.22 4.72 3.11
C THR A 83 -10.72 6.13 2.78
N LEU A 84 -10.94 6.40 1.49
CA LEU A 84 -11.48 7.66 0.96
C LEU A 84 -12.69 7.43 0.04
N ARG A 85 -13.67 6.65 0.50
CA ARG A 85 -14.96 6.40 -0.20
C ARG A 85 -14.80 5.79 -1.62
N GLY A 86 -13.68 5.13 -1.91
CA GLY A 86 -13.44 4.56 -3.24
C GLY A 86 -13.22 5.61 -4.33
N ILE A 87 -12.83 6.83 -3.98
CA ILE A 87 -12.45 7.84 -4.96
C ILE A 87 -11.09 7.50 -5.58
N ARG A 88 -10.90 7.91 -6.83
CA ARG A 88 -9.60 7.87 -7.50
C ARG A 88 -8.63 8.84 -6.84
N LEU A 89 -7.42 8.37 -6.56
CA LEU A 89 -6.42 9.13 -5.84
C LEU A 89 -5.97 10.38 -6.62
N ASP A 90 -5.87 10.29 -7.95
CA ASP A 90 -5.47 11.39 -8.84
C ASP A 90 -6.51 12.51 -8.98
N GLU A 91 -7.78 12.23 -8.66
CA GLU A 91 -8.89 13.20 -8.72
C GLU A 91 -9.06 14.01 -7.43
N LEU A 92 -8.36 13.64 -6.35
CA LEU A 92 -8.48 14.29 -5.05
C LEU A 92 -7.93 15.72 -5.07
N SER A 93 -8.79 16.66 -4.68
CA SER A 93 -8.42 18.06 -4.53
C SER A 93 -7.44 18.28 -3.35
N ALA A 94 -6.71 19.38 -3.38
CA ALA A 94 -5.81 19.74 -2.27
C ALA A 94 -6.58 19.91 -0.94
N VAL A 95 -7.84 20.36 -1.00
CA VAL A 95 -8.71 20.53 0.16
C VAL A 95 -9.09 19.17 0.76
N GLU A 96 -9.40 18.18 -0.07
CA GLU A 96 -9.74 16.83 0.39
C GLU A 96 -8.52 16.12 0.98
N LEU A 97 -7.34 16.23 0.35
CA LEU A 97 -6.10 15.70 0.91
C LEU A 97 -5.77 16.33 2.27
N SER A 98 -5.93 17.65 2.40
CA SER A 98 -5.70 18.36 3.66
C SER A 98 -6.68 17.94 4.75
N ARG A 99 -7.96 17.74 4.41
CA ARG A 99 -8.98 17.22 5.33
C ARG A 99 -8.70 15.77 5.74
N TYR A 100 -8.12 14.97 4.85
CA TYR A 100 -7.70 13.62 5.22
C TYR A 100 -6.48 13.67 6.15
N ALA A 101 -5.51 14.54 5.86
CA ALA A 101 -4.33 14.73 6.69
C ALA A 101 -4.68 15.20 8.11
N SER A 102 -5.77 15.94 8.32
CA SER A 102 -6.17 16.39 9.66
C SER A 102 -6.59 15.25 10.61
N ARG A 103 -6.72 14.02 10.11
CA ARG A 103 -7.02 12.82 10.93
C ARG A 103 -5.83 12.35 11.75
N VAL A 104 -4.61 12.76 11.40
CA VAL A 104 -3.39 12.41 12.15
C VAL A 104 -3.02 13.50 13.17
N PRO A 105 -2.24 13.18 14.22
CA PRO A 105 -1.74 14.15 15.19
C PRO A 105 -1.03 15.33 14.53
N GLU A 106 -1.13 16.52 15.12
CA GLU A 106 -0.65 17.78 14.53
C GLU A 106 0.83 17.76 14.14
N GLU A 107 1.66 17.17 15.00
CA GLU A 107 3.08 16.91 14.78
C GLU A 107 3.39 16.09 13.51
N GLN A 108 2.47 15.21 13.09
CA GLN A 108 2.64 14.33 11.92
C GLN A 108 1.94 14.87 10.66
N ARG A 109 1.04 15.86 10.79
CA ARG A 109 0.21 16.36 9.67
C ARG A 109 1.04 16.88 8.49
N SER A 110 2.10 17.63 8.76
CA SER A 110 2.97 18.18 7.71
C SER A 110 3.64 17.07 6.90
N HIS A 111 4.18 16.07 7.58
CA HIS A 111 4.80 14.92 6.95
C HIS A 111 3.78 14.10 6.16
N PHE A 112 2.64 13.75 6.77
CA PHE A 112 1.61 12.96 6.11
C PHE A 112 1.01 13.67 4.89
N SER A 113 0.81 14.98 4.96
CA SER A 113 0.37 15.79 3.80
C SER A 113 1.34 15.68 2.62
N ARG A 114 2.66 15.74 2.87
CA ARG A 114 3.67 15.53 1.83
C ARG A 114 3.58 14.14 1.20
N VAL A 115 3.37 13.10 2.01
CA VAL A 115 3.17 11.73 1.52
C VAL A 115 1.92 11.66 0.63
N LEU A 116 0.80 12.22 1.05
CA LEU A 116 -0.44 12.24 0.27
C LEU A 116 -0.28 12.96 -1.09
N HIS A 117 0.44 14.07 -1.11
CA HIS A 117 0.75 14.77 -2.37
C HIS A 117 1.65 13.93 -3.29
N LYS A 118 2.64 13.22 -2.74
CA LYS A 118 3.48 12.28 -3.50
C LYS A 118 2.64 11.13 -4.06
N LEU A 119 1.77 10.54 -3.26
CA LEU A 119 0.86 9.48 -3.70
C LEU A 119 -0.05 9.94 -4.84
N ARG A 120 -0.66 11.13 -4.71
CA ARG A 120 -1.48 11.70 -5.78
C ARG A 120 -0.69 11.84 -7.08
N PHE A 121 0.53 12.38 -7.00
CA PHE A 121 1.40 12.51 -8.18
C PHE A 121 1.69 11.15 -8.83
N MET A 122 2.06 10.14 -8.03
CA MET A 122 2.30 8.78 -8.53
C MET A 122 1.07 8.17 -9.18
N ALA A 123 -0.12 8.35 -8.61
CA ALA A 123 -1.38 7.89 -9.19
C ALA A 123 -1.69 8.59 -10.51
N SER A 124 -1.46 9.91 -10.62
CA SER A 124 -1.61 10.65 -11.87
C SER A 124 -0.66 10.12 -12.96
N GLU A 125 0.58 9.77 -12.60
CA GLU A 125 1.52 9.16 -13.55
C GLU A 125 1.07 7.77 -14.02
N ILE A 126 0.55 6.93 -13.12
CA ILE A 126 0.02 5.60 -13.47
C ILE A 126 -1.17 5.74 -14.42
N TRP A 127 -2.11 6.64 -14.11
CA TRP A 127 -3.26 6.90 -14.99
C TRP A 127 -2.82 7.40 -16.37
N ALA A 128 -1.91 8.37 -16.43
CA ALA A 128 -1.49 8.98 -17.69
C ALA A 128 -0.75 8.01 -18.62
N ARG A 129 -0.01 7.04 -18.07
CA ARG A 129 0.82 6.11 -18.85
C ARG A 129 0.11 4.77 -19.12
N GLU A 130 -0.56 4.23 -18.11
CA GLU A 130 -1.11 2.87 -18.14
C GLU A 130 -2.64 2.86 -18.25
N GLY A 131 -3.33 3.99 -18.03
CA GLY A 131 -4.79 4.03 -18.01
C GLY A 131 -5.43 3.28 -16.84
N VAL A 132 -4.66 2.94 -15.80
CA VAL A 132 -5.13 2.18 -14.64
C VAL A 132 -5.44 3.12 -13.48
N PRO A 133 -6.67 3.13 -12.95
CA PRO A 133 -7.05 3.95 -11.81
C PRO A 133 -6.47 3.39 -10.49
N VAL A 134 -6.03 4.30 -9.62
CA VAL A 134 -5.66 3.99 -8.24
C VAL A 134 -6.79 4.44 -7.32
N ILE A 135 -7.49 3.49 -6.69
CA ILE A 135 -8.70 3.72 -5.91
C ILE A 135 -8.41 3.61 -4.42
N CYS A 136 -8.85 4.62 -3.66
CA CYS A 136 -8.74 4.67 -2.20
C CYS A 136 -9.93 3.94 -1.54
N ILE A 137 -9.85 2.62 -1.49
CA ILE A 137 -10.88 1.73 -0.94
C ILE A 137 -10.58 1.24 0.48
N GLY A 138 -9.31 1.07 0.84
CA GLY A 138 -8.90 0.61 2.17
C GLY A 138 -9.45 -0.77 2.54
N LYS A 139 -9.84 -0.89 3.81
CA LYS A 139 -10.35 -2.12 4.46
C LYS A 139 -11.53 -2.83 3.77
N GLU A 140 -12.28 -2.16 2.90
CA GLU A 140 -13.41 -2.77 2.18
C GLU A 140 -12.93 -3.62 0.98
N SER A 141 -11.63 -3.58 0.66
CA SER A 141 -11.05 -4.35 -0.44
C SER A 141 -10.49 -5.68 0.04
N VAL A 142 -11.03 -6.78 -0.49
CA VAL A 142 -10.46 -8.13 -0.32
C VAL A 142 -8.99 -8.21 -0.78
N PRO A 143 -8.57 -7.65 -1.94
CA PRO A 143 -7.15 -7.60 -2.34
C PRO A 143 -6.19 -6.94 -1.34
N VAL A 144 -6.54 -5.78 -0.76
CA VAL A 144 -5.81 -5.16 0.37
C VAL A 144 -5.62 -6.15 1.52
N ARG A 145 -6.69 -6.84 1.93
CA ARG A 145 -6.58 -7.84 3.01
C ARG A 145 -5.71 -9.04 2.64
N ILE A 146 -5.74 -9.47 1.37
CA ILE A 146 -4.83 -10.51 0.86
C ILE A 146 -3.38 -10.03 0.94
N ALA A 147 -3.09 -8.78 0.55
CA ALA A 147 -1.76 -8.18 0.67
C ALA A 147 -1.28 -8.19 2.13
N GLU A 148 -2.14 -7.80 3.09
CA GLU A 148 -1.83 -7.81 4.53
C GLU A 148 -1.51 -9.21 5.06
N LEU A 149 -2.27 -10.22 4.66
CA LEU A 149 -1.98 -11.61 5.03
C LEU A 149 -0.64 -12.09 4.43
N CYS A 150 -0.33 -11.66 3.20
CA CYS A 150 0.97 -11.91 2.60
C CYS A 150 2.10 -11.18 3.36
N CYS A 151 1.89 -9.94 3.80
CA CYS A 151 2.84 -9.22 4.66
C CYS A 151 3.15 -10.01 5.93
N ALA A 152 2.14 -10.57 6.60
CA ALA A 152 2.35 -11.38 7.80
C ALA A 152 3.25 -12.62 7.51
N ALA A 153 2.96 -13.35 6.44
CA ALA A 153 3.76 -14.52 6.03
C ALA A 153 5.21 -14.13 5.66
N HIS A 154 5.37 -13.06 4.88
CA HIS A 154 6.69 -12.58 4.45
C HIS A 154 7.51 -11.97 5.58
N SER A 155 6.86 -11.33 6.56
CA SER A 155 7.52 -10.79 7.74
C SER A 155 8.22 -11.89 8.55
N LEU A 156 7.58 -13.06 8.69
CA LEU A 156 8.20 -14.22 9.31
C LEU A 156 9.44 -14.67 8.52
N LEU A 157 9.31 -14.80 7.20
CA LEU A 157 10.41 -15.23 6.32
C LEU A 157 11.60 -14.25 6.37
N PHE A 158 11.35 -12.95 6.29
CA PHE A 158 12.41 -11.94 6.30
C PHE A 158 13.08 -11.81 7.67
N SER A 159 12.31 -11.96 8.75
CA SER A 159 12.86 -12.00 10.11
C SER A 159 13.76 -13.22 10.30
N ALA A 160 13.31 -14.40 9.87
CA ALA A 160 14.09 -15.63 9.94
C ALA A 160 15.41 -15.52 9.15
N LYS A 161 15.38 -14.93 7.96
CA LYS A 161 16.59 -14.68 7.14
C LYS A 161 17.57 -13.71 7.80
N ARG A 162 17.08 -12.76 8.61
CA ARG A 162 17.90 -11.75 9.27
C ARG A 162 18.48 -12.22 10.61
N ALA A 163 17.89 -13.24 11.22
CA ALA A 163 18.30 -13.79 12.51
C ALA A 163 19.56 -14.69 12.43
N VAL A 164 20.02 -15.02 11.22
CA VAL A 164 21.26 -15.77 10.94
C VAL A 164 22.37 -14.79 10.61
#